data_AF-A0A1G7CSA8-F1
#
_entry.id   AF-A0A1G7CSA8-F1
#
_cell.length_a   1.000
_cell.length_b   1.000
_cell.length_c   1.000
_cell.angle_alpha   90.00
_cell.angle_beta   90.00
_cell.angle_gamma   90.00
#
_symmetry.space_group_name_H-M   'P 1'
#
loop_
_entity.id
_entity.type
_entity.pdbx_description
1 polymer ?
#
loop_
_entity_poly.entity_id
_entity_poly.type
_entity_poly.pdbx_seq_one_letter_code
_entity_poly.pdbx_strand_id
1 'polypeptide(L)'
;MDLGLTLGSLVAIIVLALLTAKLFPNTGRLDADRVARNIVRYAPEAQVADVMVDATGNVALAALDAPADCFGLARLLGDRVVCRLLTSADIRKVYKDHARITLVLNDFTQPEITLTMPAATLAQATKLLDGFANREEATHAA
;
A
#
# COMPACT_ATOMS: atom_id res chain seq x y z
N MET A 1 24.64 -1.15 41.91
CA MET A 1 23.42 -1.27 41.07
C MET A 1 22.35 -1.89 41.93
N ASP A 2 21.23 -1.21 42.09
CA ASP A 2 20.18 -1.63 43.01
C ASP A 2 19.30 -2.68 42.30
N LEU A 3 19.59 -3.96 42.58
CA LEU A 3 19.06 -5.10 41.83
C LEU A 3 17.51 -5.15 41.86
N GLY A 4 16.91 -4.69 42.95
CA GLY A 4 15.46 -4.63 43.15
C GLY A 4 14.77 -3.61 42.24
N LEU A 5 15.39 -2.45 42.00
CA LEU A 5 14.88 -1.43 41.09
C LEU A 5 14.98 -1.88 39.62
N THR A 6 16.03 -2.63 39.26
CA THR A 6 16.18 -3.18 37.91
C THR A 6 15.21 -4.33 37.64
N LEU A 7 14.95 -5.20 38.62
CA LEU A 7 13.95 -6.27 38.49
C LEU A 7 12.52 -5.73 38.45
N GLY A 8 12.21 -4.73 39.29
CA GLY A 8 10.91 -4.07 39.29
C GLY A 8 10.60 -3.37 37.98
N SER A 9 11.58 -2.66 37.40
CA SER A 9 11.41 -1.99 36.11
C SER A 9 11.29 -2.99 34.95
N LEU A 10 12.04 -4.09 34.94
CA LEU A 10 11.91 -5.15 33.94
C LEU A 10 10.50 -5.77 33.95
N VAL A 11 9.98 -6.11 35.14
CA VAL A 11 8.64 -6.68 35.29
C VAL A 11 7.57 -5.68 34.82
N ALA A 12 7.70 -4.41 35.18
CA ALA A 12 6.78 -3.37 34.72
C ALA A 12 6.77 -3.22 33.19
N ILE A 13 7.93 -3.27 32.54
CA ILE A 13 8.04 -3.22 31.07
C ILE A 13 7.36 -4.43 30.42
N ILE A 14 7.57 -5.64 30.95
CA ILE A 14 6.97 -6.86 30.41
C ILE A 14 5.45 -6.82 30.54
N VAL A 15 4.94 -6.42 31.71
CA VAL A 15 3.49 -6.31 31.96
C VAL A 15 2.87 -5.26 31.04
N LEU A 16 3.52 -4.10 30.90
CA LEU A 16 3.05 -3.05 30.01
C LEU A 16 3.02 -3.56 28.56
N ALA A 17 4.11 -4.16 28.06
CA ALA A 17 4.19 -4.71 26.70
C ALA A 17 3.10 -5.75 26.40
N LEU A 18 2.81 -6.65 27.36
CA LEU A 18 1.74 -7.64 27.24
C LEU A 18 0.35 -6.98 27.19
N LEU A 19 0.12 -5.96 28.02
CA LEU A 19 -1.13 -5.20 28.00
C LEU A 19 -1.29 -4.44 26.68
N THR A 20 -0.24 -3.79 26.18
CA THR A 20 -0.28 -3.08 24.89
C THR A 20 -0.56 -4.04 23.74
N ALA A 21 0.08 -5.21 23.72
CA ALA A 21 -0.13 -6.22 22.69
C ALA A 21 -1.56 -6.79 22.70
N LYS A 22 -2.19 -6.91 23.88
CA LYS A 22 -3.57 -7.37 24.01
C LYS A 22 -4.63 -6.31 23.73
N LEU A 23 -4.39 -5.07 24.16
CA LEU A 23 -5.34 -3.96 24.03
C LEU A 23 -5.30 -3.32 22.65
N PHE A 24 -4.14 -3.38 21.99
CA PHE A 24 -3.95 -2.89 20.64
C PHE A 24 -3.47 -4.04 19.76
N PRO A 25 -4.33 -5.05 19.52
CA PRO A 25 -4.00 -6.10 18.57
C PRO A 25 -3.76 -5.40 17.23
N ASN A 26 -2.51 -5.42 16.75
CA ASN A 26 -2.17 -4.82 15.47
C ASN A 26 -2.69 -5.75 14.39
N THR A 27 -4.01 -5.73 14.16
CA THR A 27 -4.72 -6.45 13.11
C THR A 27 -4.38 -5.77 11.79
N GLY A 28 -3.11 -5.90 11.41
CA GLY A 28 -2.44 -5.31 10.28
C GLY A 28 -3.07 -5.80 8.99
N ARG A 29 -4.21 -5.21 8.65
CA ARG A 29 -4.74 -5.22 7.30
C ARG A 29 -4.89 -3.78 6.86
N LEU A 30 -4.71 -3.59 5.57
CA LEU A 30 -5.09 -2.38 4.88
C LEU A 30 -6.62 -2.40 4.76
N ASP A 31 -7.20 -1.26 5.05
CA ASP A 31 -8.55 -0.89 4.68
C ASP A 31 -8.48 0.41 3.88
N ALA A 32 -9.57 0.77 3.20
CA ALA A 32 -9.60 1.93 2.32
C ALA A 32 -9.17 3.22 3.05
N ASP A 33 -9.68 3.44 4.26
CA ASP A 33 -9.41 4.65 5.03
C ASP A 33 -7.95 4.71 5.50
N ARG A 34 -7.38 3.58 5.92
CA ARG A 34 -5.98 3.46 6.33
C ARG A 34 -5.07 3.74 5.16
N VAL A 35 -5.38 3.20 3.98
CA VAL A 35 -4.60 3.47 2.76
C VAL A 35 -4.68 4.95 2.41
N ALA A 36 -5.89 5.51 2.31
CA ALA A 36 -6.08 6.92 1.96
C ALA A 36 -5.34 7.85 2.93
N ARG A 37 -5.47 7.64 4.25
CA ARG A 37 -4.74 8.41 5.27
C ARG A 37 -3.22 8.30 5.12
N ASN A 38 -2.69 7.11 4.86
CA ASN A 38 -1.24 6.93 4.75
C ASN A 38 -0.69 7.53 3.44
N ILE A 39 -1.46 7.48 2.35
CA ILE A 39 -1.09 8.14 1.09
C ILE A 39 -1.05 9.66 1.26
N VAL A 40 -2.10 10.26 1.84
CA VAL A 40 -2.13 11.72 2.09
C VAL A 40 -1.02 12.13 3.07
N ARG A 41 -0.71 11.29 4.07
CA ARG A 41 0.41 11.56 4.98
C ARG A 41 1.77 11.52 4.27
N TYR A 42 1.92 10.67 3.27
CA TYR A 42 3.13 10.55 2.46
C TYR A 42 3.25 11.67 1.43
N ALA A 43 2.15 12.00 0.75
CA ALA A 43 2.02 13.05 -0.27
C ALA A 43 0.80 13.93 0.08
N PRO A 44 0.98 15.05 0.80
CA PRO A 44 -0.11 15.91 1.29
C PRO A 44 -1.00 16.50 0.19
N GLU A 45 -0.48 16.63 -1.02
CA GLU A 45 -1.17 17.08 -2.22
C GLU A 45 -2.04 16.00 -2.87
N ALA A 46 -1.88 14.74 -2.46
CA ALA A 46 -2.59 13.62 -3.05
C ALA A 46 -4.10 13.68 -2.71
N GLN A 47 -4.94 13.60 -3.74
CA GLN A 47 -6.39 13.48 -3.60
C GLN A 47 -6.79 12.07 -4.00
N VAL A 48 -7.13 11.24 -3.01
CA VAL A 48 -7.49 9.84 -3.23
C VAL A 48 -8.95 9.75 -3.65
N ALA A 49 -9.18 9.30 -4.87
CA ALA A 49 -10.52 9.15 -5.47
C ALA A 49 -11.15 7.81 -5.09
N ASP A 50 -10.36 6.74 -5.17
CA ASP A 50 -10.81 5.38 -4.88
C ASP A 50 -9.66 4.52 -4.35
N VAL A 51 -9.97 3.49 -3.56
CA VAL A 51 -8.99 2.56 -3.01
C VAL A 51 -9.43 1.12 -3.23
N MET A 52 -8.58 0.38 -3.93
CA MET A 52 -8.74 -1.03 -4.22
C MET A 52 -7.76 -1.84 -3.37
N VAL A 53 -8.26 -2.44 -2.29
CA VAL A 53 -7.47 -3.30 -1.40
C VAL A 53 -7.49 -4.74 -1.90
N ASP A 54 -6.34 -5.41 -1.85
CA ASP A 54 -6.24 -6.81 -2.22
C ASP A 54 -6.97 -7.73 -1.22
N ALA A 55 -7.25 -8.95 -1.64
CA ALA A 55 -7.96 -9.95 -0.84
C ALA A 55 -7.21 -10.30 0.46
N THR A 56 -5.87 -10.15 0.48
CA THR A 56 -5.06 -10.42 1.67
C THR A 56 -5.10 -9.25 2.66
N GLY A 57 -5.41 -8.03 2.22
CA GLY A 57 -5.30 -6.81 3.00
C GLY A 57 -3.86 -6.36 3.20
N ASN A 58 -2.91 -6.81 2.38
CA ASN A 58 -1.49 -6.43 2.50
C ASN A 58 -1.05 -5.48 1.40
N VAL A 59 -1.80 -5.36 0.31
CA VAL A 59 -1.48 -4.47 -0.80
C VAL A 59 -2.75 -3.73 -1.21
N ALA A 60 -2.61 -2.46 -1.58
CA ALA A 60 -3.70 -1.69 -2.14
C ALA A 60 -3.21 -0.76 -3.25
N LEU A 61 -4.07 -0.55 -4.23
CA LEU A 61 -3.94 0.51 -5.24
C LEU A 61 -4.92 1.62 -4.90
N ALA A 62 -4.49 2.86 -5.09
CA ALA A 62 -5.35 4.02 -4.91
C ALA A 62 -5.38 4.82 -6.21
N ALA A 63 -6.59 5.05 -6.72
CA ALA A 63 -6.82 6.03 -7.77
C ALA A 63 -6.67 7.43 -7.18
N LEU A 64 -5.96 8.30 -7.88
CA LEU A 64 -5.73 9.68 -7.47
C LEU A 64 -6.35 10.64 -8.49
N ASP A 65 -7.08 11.64 -7.99
CA ASP A 65 -7.52 12.78 -8.80
C ASP A 65 -6.38 13.81 -8.96
N ALA A 66 -5.52 13.89 -7.94
CA ALA A 66 -4.30 14.69 -7.96
C ALA A 66 -3.18 13.96 -7.20
N PRO A 67 -1.92 14.01 -7.67
CA PRO A 67 -1.53 14.38 -9.02
C PRO A 67 -2.12 13.39 -10.06
N ALA A 68 -2.66 13.93 -11.18
CA ALA A 68 -3.47 13.17 -12.13
C ALA A 68 -2.70 12.09 -12.92
N ASP A 69 -1.37 12.20 -12.96
CA ASP A 69 -0.46 11.30 -13.69
C ASP A 69 0.24 10.31 -12.77
N CYS A 70 -0.30 10.10 -11.57
CA CYS A 70 0.18 9.09 -10.62
C CYS A 70 -0.98 8.27 -10.06
N PHE A 71 -0.70 7.04 -9.66
CA PHE A 71 -1.59 6.30 -8.76
C PHE A 71 -0.83 5.91 -7.49
N GLY A 72 -1.58 5.75 -6.40
CA GLY A 72 -1.03 5.35 -5.13
C GLY A 72 -0.87 3.83 -5.05
N LEU A 73 0.24 3.40 -4.46
CA LEU A 73 0.48 2.03 -4.05
C LEU A 73 0.73 2.04 -2.54
N ALA A 74 0.00 1.21 -1.81
CA ALA A 74 0.24 0.97 -0.40
C ALA A 74 0.53 -0.52 -0.17
N ARG A 75 1.56 -0.82 0.63
CA ARG A 75 1.91 -2.17 1.05
C ARG A 75 2.12 -2.23 2.55
N LEU A 76 1.52 -3.21 3.19
CA LEU A 76 1.78 -3.54 4.58
C LEU A 76 3.00 -4.47 4.68
N LEU A 77 3.97 -4.07 5.48
CA LEU A 77 5.17 -4.81 5.85
C LEU A 77 5.20 -4.95 7.37
N GLY A 78 4.65 -6.04 7.89
CA GLY A 78 4.50 -6.24 9.33
C GLY A 78 3.55 -5.20 9.93
N ASP A 79 4.09 -4.30 10.74
CA ASP A 79 3.35 -3.19 11.37
C ASP A 79 3.38 -1.88 10.58
N ARG A 80 4.18 -1.79 9.51
CA ARG A 80 4.40 -0.56 8.75
C ARG A 80 3.66 -0.58 7.43
N VAL A 81 3.08 0.56 7.06
CA VAL A 81 2.54 0.78 5.71
C VAL A 81 3.57 1.57 4.92
N VAL A 82 4.04 1.00 3.82
CA VAL A 82 4.87 1.68 2.83
C VAL A 82 3.95 2.20 1.74
N CYS A 83 4.00 3.51 1.50
CA CYS A 83 3.25 4.15 0.43
C CYS A 83 4.22 4.64 -0.65
N ARG A 84 3.76 4.61 -1.90
CA ARG A 84 4.47 5.16 -3.04
C ARG A 84 3.47 5.72 -4.04
N LEU A 85 3.86 6.80 -4.71
CA LEU A 85 3.20 7.27 -5.92
C LEU A 85 3.92 6.68 -7.12
N LEU A 86 3.19 5.99 -7.98
CA LEU A 86 3.73 5.38 -9.19
C LEU A 86 3.25 6.15 -10.41
N THR A 87 4.19 6.44 -11.30
CA THR A 87 3.96 6.97 -12.64
C THR A 87 4.01 5.83 -13.66
N SER A 88 3.67 6.11 -14.93
CA SER A 88 3.84 5.12 -16.02
C SER A 88 5.30 4.68 -16.15
N ALA A 89 6.25 5.62 -16.01
CA ALA A 89 7.68 5.35 -16.11
C ALA A 89 8.21 4.39 -15.04
N ASP A 90 7.55 4.30 -13.89
CA ASP A 90 7.90 3.35 -12.84
C ASP A 90 7.51 1.91 -13.19
N ILE A 91 6.64 1.69 -14.18
CA ILE A 91 6.11 0.38 -14.54
C ILE A 91 6.81 -0.13 -15.79
N ARG A 92 7.43 -1.30 -15.66
CA ARG A 92 8.04 -1.99 -16.78
C ARG A 92 7.02 -2.82 -17.56
N LYS A 93 6.20 -3.59 -16.86
CA LYS A 93 5.19 -4.50 -17.43
C LYS A 93 4.04 -4.72 -16.46
N VAL A 94 2.85 -4.99 -17.00
CA VAL A 94 1.67 -5.41 -16.25
C VAL A 94 1.19 -6.74 -16.79
N TYR A 95 1.10 -7.75 -15.93
CA TYR A 95 0.47 -9.03 -16.25
C TYR A 95 -0.88 -9.12 -15.55
N LYS A 96 -1.90 -9.57 -16.28
CA LYS A 96 -3.27 -9.67 -15.79
C LYS A 96 -3.79 -11.08 -16.05
N ASP A 97 -4.44 -11.65 -15.04
CA ASP A 97 -5.17 -12.90 -15.12
C ASP A 97 -6.51 -12.75 -14.38
N HIS A 98 -7.38 -13.75 -14.46
CA HIS A 98 -8.76 -13.73 -13.96
C HIS A 98 -8.89 -13.44 -12.46
N ALA A 99 -7.83 -13.58 -11.68
CA ALA A 99 -7.82 -13.36 -10.23
C ALA A 99 -6.68 -12.44 -9.75
N ARG A 100 -5.74 -12.07 -10.63
CA ARG A 100 -4.48 -11.43 -10.23
C ARG A 100 -4.01 -10.37 -11.20
N ILE A 101 -3.37 -9.35 -10.65
CA ILE A 101 -2.60 -8.35 -11.39
C ILE A 101 -1.19 -8.36 -10.83
N THR A 102 -0.19 -8.50 -11.70
CA THR A 102 1.21 -8.43 -11.35
C THR A 102 1.84 -7.22 -12.05
N LEU A 103 2.32 -6.27 -11.24
CA LEU A 103 3.08 -5.10 -11.68
C LEU A 103 4.57 -5.42 -11.59
N VAL A 104 5.28 -5.34 -12.70
CA VAL A 104 6.74 -5.35 -12.73
C VAL A 104 7.22 -3.91 -12.80
N LEU A 105 7.98 -3.49 -11.80
CA LEU A 105 8.44 -2.11 -11.65
C LEU A 105 9.88 -1.94 -12.16
N ASN A 106 10.22 -0.73 -12.57
CA ASN A 106 11.60 -0.29 -12.84
C ASN A 106 12.33 0.05 -11.52
N ASP A 107 12.20 -0.82 -10.51
CA ASP A 107 12.78 -0.64 -9.18
C ASP A 107 13.51 -1.93 -8.75
N PHE A 108 14.73 -1.78 -8.26
CA PHE A 108 15.53 -2.91 -7.77
C PHE A 108 15.12 -3.39 -6.37
N THR A 109 14.49 -2.53 -5.56
CA THR A 109 14.11 -2.82 -4.17
C THR A 109 12.79 -3.59 -4.09
N GLN A 110 11.87 -3.31 -5.01
CA GLN A 110 10.58 -3.98 -5.12
C GLN A 110 10.22 -4.20 -6.59
N PRO A 111 10.88 -5.16 -7.26
CA PRO A 111 10.76 -5.33 -8.71
C PRO A 111 9.40 -5.86 -9.14
N GLU A 112 8.66 -6.52 -8.24
CA GLU A 112 7.37 -7.12 -8.55
C GLU A 112 6.37 -6.96 -7.41
N ILE A 113 5.12 -6.69 -7.78
CA ILE A 113 3.98 -6.59 -6.87
C ILE A 113 2.81 -7.34 -7.47
N THR A 114 2.29 -8.30 -6.71
CA THR A 114 1.10 -9.06 -7.10
C THR A 114 -0.08 -8.68 -6.22
N LEU A 115 -1.20 -8.32 -6.85
CA LEU A 115 -2.48 -8.08 -6.23
C LEU A 115 -3.43 -9.22 -6.57
N THR A 116 -4.10 -9.77 -5.57
CA THR A 116 -5.17 -10.76 -5.76
C THR A 116 -6.48 -10.11 -5.35
N MET A 117 -7.48 -10.05 -6.23
CA MET A 117 -8.71 -9.29 -5.98
C MET A 117 -9.94 -10.02 -6.52
N PRO A 118 -11.13 -9.78 -5.98
CA PRO A 118 -12.38 -10.23 -6.60
C PRO A 118 -12.54 -9.64 -8.01
N ALA A 119 -13.23 -10.36 -8.90
CA ALA A 119 -13.36 -9.98 -10.32
C ALA A 119 -13.85 -8.54 -10.55
N ALA A 120 -14.80 -8.05 -9.72
CA ALA A 120 -15.31 -6.68 -9.83
C ALA A 120 -14.23 -5.63 -9.55
N THR A 121 -13.44 -5.81 -8.49
CA THR A 121 -12.33 -4.92 -8.11
C THR A 121 -11.16 -5.05 -9.09
N LEU A 122 -10.91 -6.26 -9.59
CA LEU A 122 -9.89 -6.52 -10.60
C LEU A 122 -10.20 -5.77 -11.90
N ALA A 123 -11.47 -5.69 -12.33
CA ALA A 123 -11.86 -4.92 -13.50
C ALA A 123 -11.62 -3.41 -13.31
N GLN A 124 -11.88 -2.87 -12.11
CA GLN A 124 -11.59 -1.48 -11.78
C GLN A 124 -10.08 -1.19 -11.78
N ALA A 125 -9.28 -2.03 -11.11
CA ALA A 125 -7.83 -1.90 -11.09
C ALA A 125 -7.22 -2.03 -12.51
N THR A 126 -7.76 -2.95 -13.32
CA THR A 126 -7.38 -3.11 -14.73
C THR A 126 -7.64 -1.83 -15.52
N LYS A 127 -8.84 -1.25 -15.39
CA LYS A 127 -9.23 -0.01 -16.06
C LYS A 127 -8.32 1.16 -15.66
N LEU A 128 -7.98 1.26 -14.37
CA LEU A 128 -7.03 2.27 -13.89
C LEU A 128 -5.67 2.09 -14.57
N LEU A 129 -5.10 0.89 -14.56
CA LEU A 129 -3.78 0.62 -15.12
C LEU A 129 -3.74 0.83 -16.64
N ASP A 130 -4.80 0.46 -17.36
CA ASP A 130 -4.90 0.71 -18.80
C ASP A 130 -5.02 2.21 -19.12
N GLY A 131 -5.76 2.97 -18.30
CA GLY A 131 -5.81 4.42 -18.41
C GLY A 131 -4.45 5.08 -18.24
N PHE A 132 -3.58 4.49 -17.40
CA PHE A 132 -2.21 4.96 -17.18
C PHE A 132 -1.27 4.63 -18.34
N ALA A 133 -1.30 3.39 -18.84
CA ALA A 133 -0.44 2.99 -19.97
C ALA A 133 -0.76 3.77 -21.26
N ASN A 134 -2.05 4.00 -21.55
CA ASN A 134 -2.46 4.66 -22.79
C ASN A 134 -2.16 6.17 -22.81
N ARG A 135 -2.03 6.83 -21.65
CA ARG A 135 -1.65 8.25 -21.57
C ARG A 135 -0.22 8.49 -22.00
N GLU A 136 0.67 7.52 -21.81
CA GLU A 136 2.07 7.60 -22.22
C GLU A 136 2.20 7.59 -23.75
N GLU A 137 1.44 6.73 -24.45
CA GLU A 137 1.39 6.71 -25.92
C GLU A 137 0.87 8.03 -26.50
N ALA A 138 -0.14 8.64 -25.87
CA ALA A 138 -0.70 9.92 -26.32
C ALA A 138 0.26 11.11 -26.10
N THR A 139 1.10 11.07 -25.06
CA THR A 139 2.05 12.16 -24.75
C THR A 139 3.31 12.09 -25.63
N HIS A 140 3.67 10.90 -26.14
CA HIS A 140 4.76 10.73 -27.10
C HIS A 140 4.36 10.91 -28.56
N ALA A 141 3.06 10.97 -28.86
CA ALA A 141 2.51 11.16 -30.20
C ALA A 141 2.13 12.62 -30.54
N ALA A 142 2.29 13.54 -29.59
CA ALA A 142 2.01 14.99 -29.73
C ALA A 142 3.32 15.80 -29.79
#